data_AF-A0A0R1U2C4-F1
#
_entry.id   AF-A0A0R1U2C4-F1
#
_cell.length_a   1.000
_cell.length_b   1.000
_cell.length_c   1.000
_cell.angle_alpha   90.00
_cell.angle_beta   90.00
_cell.angle_gamma   90.00
#
_symmetry.space_group_name_H-M   'P 1'
#
loop_
_entity.id
_entity.type
_entity.pdbx_description
1 polymer ?
#
loop_
_entity_poly.entity_id
_entity_poly.type
_entity_poly.pdbx_seq_one_letter_code
_entity_poly.pdbx_strand_id
1 'polypeptide(L)'
;MKYHKIENGFDENGKFSYQDEYIPITNAQKNFKKEVSRIDKRFVYDLGKIKKFSSSFHNYSKTIKLDAVTALALKNAIKSHGQAGIKVIKETKKQVESELENNWRETFQVARQIGSELSEVEILQILHEASADKEALDTKPVKKLSKKVESIEDIQRKISDYDKALSKSIRKRISDDQELAQRFGIS
;
A
#
# COMPACT_ATOMS: atom_id res chain seq x y z
N MET A 1 15.92 -12.43 18.25
CA MET A 1 16.53 -12.86 16.97
C MET A 1 16.97 -14.30 17.12
N LYS A 2 16.22 -15.23 16.51
CA LYS A 2 16.30 -16.70 16.58
C LYS A 2 14.94 -17.14 15.98
N TYR A 3 14.76 -17.78 14.82
CA TYR A 3 15.51 -18.81 14.12
C TYR A 3 15.08 -18.80 12.63
N HIS A 4 16.02 -18.96 11.68
CA HIS A 4 15.75 -19.31 10.28
C HIS A 4 16.61 -20.53 9.91
N LYS A 5 16.38 -21.65 10.58
CA LYS A 5 17.02 -22.94 10.25
C LYS A 5 15.91 -23.93 9.97
N ILE A 6 15.97 -24.55 8.79
CA ILE A 6 15.01 -25.54 8.27
C ILE A 6 14.88 -26.74 9.23
N GLU A 7 15.95 -27.02 9.97
CA GLU A 7 16.05 -28.01 11.06
C GLU A 7 14.92 -27.88 12.10
N ASN A 8 14.40 -26.67 12.34
CA ASN A 8 13.35 -26.41 13.31
C ASN A 8 11.91 -26.52 12.73
N GLY A 9 11.78 -26.85 11.45
CA GLY A 9 10.50 -26.99 10.74
C GLY A 9 9.93 -28.40 10.74
N PHE A 10 10.66 -29.38 11.29
CA PHE A 10 10.26 -30.79 11.31
C PHE A 10 10.13 -31.26 12.77
N ASP A 11 9.12 -32.08 13.05
CA ASP A 11 8.96 -32.72 14.35
C ASP A 11 9.95 -33.89 14.54
N GLU A 12 9.94 -34.47 15.74
CA GLU A 12 10.80 -35.60 16.13
C GLU A 12 10.61 -36.86 15.26
N ASN A 13 9.55 -36.91 14.46
CA ASN A 13 9.27 -37.99 13.51
C ASN A 13 9.60 -37.61 12.06
N GLY A 14 10.26 -36.46 11.85
CA GLY A 14 10.63 -35.96 10.52
C GLY A 14 9.46 -35.41 9.71
N LYS A 15 8.31 -35.14 10.34
CA LYS A 15 7.14 -34.56 9.67
C LYS A 15 7.19 -33.04 9.76
N PHE A 16 6.90 -32.36 8.65
CA PHE A 16 6.89 -30.89 8.61
C PHE A 16 5.78 -30.34 9.50
N SER A 17 6.16 -29.53 10.49
CA SER A 17 5.27 -28.85 11.42
C SER A 17 4.60 -27.66 10.71
N TYR A 18 3.46 -27.89 10.06
CA TYR A 18 2.53 -26.81 9.76
C TYR A 18 1.80 -26.46 11.06
N GLN A 19 2.27 -25.44 11.79
CA GLN A 19 1.44 -24.84 12.84
C GLN A 19 0.19 -24.25 12.18
N ASP A 20 -0.98 -24.64 12.66
CA ASP A 20 -2.24 -23.96 12.37
C ASP A 20 -2.06 -22.44 12.63
N GLU A 21 -2.02 -21.69 11.54
CA GLU A 21 -2.17 -20.24 11.41
C GLU A 21 -1.54 -19.35 12.49
N TYR A 22 -0.21 -19.40 12.65
CA TYR A 22 0.53 -18.16 12.94
C TYR A 22 1.32 -17.77 11.70
N ILE A 23 0.71 -16.97 10.83
CA ILE A 23 1.44 -16.24 9.80
C ILE A 23 2.19 -15.14 10.55
N PRO A 24 3.52 -15.25 10.78
CA PRO A 24 4.25 -14.17 11.44
C PRO A 24 4.04 -12.92 10.62
N ILE A 25 3.55 -11.86 11.27
CA ILE A 25 3.47 -10.54 10.64
C ILE A 25 4.89 -10.20 10.22
N THR A 26 5.17 -10.33 8.92
CA THR A 26 6.53 -10.15 8.39
C THR A 26 6.99 -8.74 8.74
N ASN A 27 8.30 -8.51 8.82
CA ASN A 27 8.81 -7.15 9.03
C ASN A 27 8.23 -6.18 7.98
N ALA A 28 7.94 -6.66 6.77
CA ALA A 28 7.18 -5.95 5.74
C ALA A 28 5.80 -5.49 6.23
N GLN A 29 4.99 -6.39 6.81
CA GLN A 29 3.65 -6.06 7.31
C GLN A 29 3.69 -5.13 8.55
N LYS A 30 4.70 -5.24 9.41
CA LYS A 30 4.90 -4.28 10.53
C LYS A 30 5.27 -2.90 10.02
N ASN A 31 6.21 -2.82 9.07
CA ASN A 31 6.60 -1.56 8.42
C ASN A 31 5.43 -0.94 7.66
N PHE A 32 4.63 -1.75 6.97
CA PHE A 32 3.39 -1.34 6.33
C PHE A 32 2.42 -0.68 7.32
N LYS A 33 2.07 -1.36 8.42
CA LYS A 33 1.17 -0.81 9.45
C LYS A 33 1.70 0.50 10.03
N LYS A 34 3.01 0.59 10.23
CA LYS A 34 3.68 1.80 10.75
C LYS A 34 3.59 2.96 9.76
N GLU A 35 3.85 2.72 8.48
CA GLU A 35 3.77 3.74 7.44
C GLU A 35 2.33 4.22 7.21
N VAL A 36 1.35 3.30 7.13
CA VAL A 36 -0.07 3.66 7.05
C VAL A 36 -0.47 4.53 8.23
N SER A 37 -0.15 4.12 9.46
CA SER A 37 -0.47 4.90 10.67
C SER A 37 0.18 6.29 10.67
N ARG A 38 1.41 6.41 10.14
CA ARG A 38 2.10 7.70 10.01
C ARG A 38 1.39 8.62 8.99
N ILE A 39 0.97 8.05 7.86
CA ILE A 39 0.25 8.76 6.80
C ILE A 39 -1.13 9.22 7.29
N ASP A 40 -1.85 8.39 8.04
CA ASP A 40 -3.14 8.74 8.67
C ASP A 40 -2.99 9.89 9.66
N LYS A 41 -1.98 9.82 10.54
CA LYS A 41 -1.69 10.90 11.51
C LYS A 41 -1.41 12.23 10.82
N ARG A 42 -0.66 12.21 9.71
CA ARG A 42 -0.36 13.41 8.92
C ARG A 42 -1.62 13.99 8.29
N PHE A 43 -2.48 13.14 7.73
CA PHE A 43 -3.77 13.56 7.18
C PHE A 43 -4.67 14.22 8.24
N VAL A 44 -4.80 13.62 9.42
CA VAL A 44 -5.58 14.19 10.52
C VAL A 44 -4.99 15.53 10.98
N TYR A 45 -3.66 15.65 11.04
CA TYR A 45 -2.99 16.91 11.37
C TYR A 45 -3.27 18.02 10.34
N ASP A 46 -3.16 17.69 9.05
CA ASP A 46 -3.43 18.64 7.96
C ASP A 46 -4.91 19.07 7.96
N LEU A 47 -5.84 18.14 8.19
CA LEU A 47 -7.26 18.46 8.39
C LEU A 47 -7.49 19.38 9.60
N GLY A 48 -6.79 19.14 10.71
CA GLY A 48 -6.89 19.95 11.91
C GLY A 48 -6.41 21.39 11.71
N LYS A 49 -5.32 21.58 10.96
CA LYS A 49 -4.81 22.90 10.54
C LYS A 49 -5.84 23.65 9.70
N ILE A 50 -6.47 22.97 8.75
CA ILE A 50 -7.51 23.54 7.88
C ILE A 50 -8.72 23.99 8.71
N LYS A 51 -9.22 23.15 9.62
CA LYS A 51 -10.37 23.47 10.49
C LYS A 51 -10.11 24.66 11.43
N LYS A 52 -8.89 24.77 11.99
CA LYS A 52 -8.51 25.91 12.85
C LYS A 52 -8.36 27.23 12.06
N PHE A 53 -7.99 27.13 10.79
CA PHE A 53 -7.88 28.29 9.91
C PHE A 53 -9.25 28.83 9.51
N SER A 54 -10.23 27.94 9.29
CA SER A 54 -11.61 28.33 8.94
C SER A 54 -12.40 28.97 10.09
N SER A 55 -12.12 28.59 11.35
CA SER A 55 -12.88 29.07 12.53
C SER A 55 -12.56 30.52 12.97
N SER A 56 -11.54 31.16 12.42
CA SER A 56 -10.99 32.43 12.94
C SER A 56 -11.37 33.70 12.14
N PHE A 57 -12.30 33.64 11.17
CA PHE A 57 -12.65 34.79 10.32
C PHE A 57 -14.17 34.94 10.07
N HIS A 58 -14.70 36.17 10.14
CA HIS A 58 -16.16 36.48 10.12
C HIS A 58 -16.61 37.56 9.09
N ASN A 59 -15.87 37.86 8.02
CA ASN A 59 -16.28 38.87 7.00
C ASN A 59 -16.38 38.31 5.57
N TYR A 60 -17.48 38.63 4.85
CA TYR A 60 -17.93 38.04 3.58
C TYR A 60 -16.87 37.88 2.46
N SER A 61 -16.08 38.91 2.11
CA SER A 61 -15.06 38.78 1.04
C SER A 61 -13.80 38.01 1.48
N LYS A 62 -13.53 37.96 2.80
CA LYS A 62 -12.46 37.14 3.38
C LYS A 62 -12.88 35.67 3.46
N THR A 63 -14.14 35.36 3.76
CA THR A 63 -14.69 33.99 3.81
C THR A 63 -14.60 33.27 2.47
N ILE A 64 -14.85 33.94 1.34
CA ILE A 64 -14.82 33.30 0.00
C ILE A 64 -13.40 32.85 -0.39
N LYS A 65 -12.39 33.72 -0.24
CA LYS A 65 -10.99 33.36 -0.47
C LYS A 65 -10.54 32.25 0.49
N LEU A 66 -11.08 32.23 1.70
CA LEU A 66 -10.81 31.21 2.72
C LEU A 66 -11.40 29.83 2.35
N ASP A 67 -12.62 29.79 1.82
CA ASP A 67 -13.28 28.54 1.39
C ASP A 67 -12.55 27.90 0.22
N ALA A 68 -12.10 28.70 -0.75
CA ALA A 68 -11.29 28.22 -1.86
C ALA A 68 -9.91 27.68 -1.40
N VAL A 69 -9.25 28.37 -0.45
CA VAL A 69 -7.99 27.91 0.15
C VAL A 69 -8.18 26.64 0.97
N THR A 70 -9.27 26.54 1.74
CA THR A 70 -9.66 25.37 2.54
C THR A 70 -9.94 24.18 1.63
N ALA A 71 -10.70 24.37 0.55
CA ALA A 71 -10.98 23.34 -0.44
C ALA A 71 -9.72 22.89 -1.19
N LEU A 72 -8.81 23.81 -1.51
CA LEU A 72 -7.52 23.51 -2.14
C LEU A 72 -6.62 22.68 -1.20
N ALA A 73 -6.55 23.06 0.07
CA ALA A 73 -5.78 22.36 1.08
C ALA A 73 -6.33 20.93 1.32
N LEU A 74 -7.66 20.80 1.41
CA LEU A 74 -8.32 19.50 1.56
C LEU A 74 -8.09 18.60 0.34
N LYS A 75 -8.22 19.15 -0.87
CA LYS A 75 -7.92 18.44 -2.12
C LYS A 75 -6.49 17.91 -2.12
N ASN A 76 -5.52 18.76 -1.80
CA ASN A 76 -4.10 18.41 -1.80
C ASN A 76 -3.78 17.35 -0.73
N ALA A 77 -4.39 17.45 0.47
CA ALA A 77 -4.23 16.47 1.53
C ALA A 77 -4.77 15.08 1.11
N ILE A 78 -5.98 15.03 0.55
CA ILE A 78 -6.58 13.76 0.08
C ILE A 78 -5.76 13.14 -1.06
N LYS A 79 -5.33 13.96 -2.03
CA LYS A 79 -4.47 13.50 -3.13
C LYS A 79 -3.15 12.93 -2.61
N SER A 80 -2.47 13.66 -1.73
CA SER A 80 -1.18 13.25 -1.17
C SER A 80 -1.31 11.96 -0.36
N HIS A 81 -2.37 11.85 0.46
CA HIS A 81 -2.67 10.67 1.24
C HIS A 81 -2.91 9.44 0.35
N GLY A 82 -3.80 9.57 -0.65
CA GLY A 82 -4.09 8.48 -1.58
C GLY A 82 -2.86 8.03 -2.38
N GLN A 83 -2.04 8.96 -2.86
CA GLN A 83 -0.78 8.64 -3.55
C GLN A 83 0.23 7.94 -2.64
N ALA A 84 0.33 8.36 -1.38
CA ALA A 84 1.21 7.72 -0.41
C ALA A 84 0.75 6.28 -0.10
N GLY A 85 -0.55 6.06 0.10
CA GLY A 85 -1.13 4.72 0.29
C GLY A 85 -0.87 3.80 -0.91
N ILE A 86 -1.10 4.29 -2.14
CA ILE A 86 -0.79 3.55 -3.37
C ILE A 86 0.68 3.15 -3.43
N LYS A 87 1.59 4.08 -3.12
CA LYS A 87 3.03 3.83 -3.12
C LYS A 87 3.39 2.70 -2.13
N VAL A 88 2.90 2.78 -0.90
CA VAL A 88 3.14 1.79 0.14
C VAL A 88 2.67 0.40 -0.30
N ILE A 89 1.48 0.29 -0.90
CA ILE A 89 0.98 -1.02 -1.33
C ILE A 89 1.81 -1.58 -2.50
N LYS A 90 2.24 -0.74 -3.46
CA LYS A 90 3.12 -1.17 -4.56
C LYS A 90 4.49 -1.63 -4.06
N GLU A 91 5.09 -0.91 -3.11
CA GLU A 91 6.36 -1.30 -2.49
C GLU A 91 6.22 -2.59 -1.69
N THR A 92 5.13 -2.75 -0.94
CA THR A 92 4.84 -3.97 -0.19
C THR A 92 4.67 -5.17 -1.12
N LYS A 93 3.97 -5.01 -2.25
CA LYS A 93 3.83 -6.06 -3.26
C LYS A 93 5.20 -6.53 -3.74
N LYS A 94 6.07 -5.59 -4.16
CA LYS A 94 7.42 -5.92 -4.63
C LYS A 94 8.26 -6.64 -3.57
N GLN A 95 8.17 -6.20 -2.31
CA GLN A 95 8.90 -6.85 -1.22
C GLN A 95 8.42 -8.30 -1.03
N VAL A 96 7.11 -8.53 -1.00
CA VAL A 96 6.55 -9.88 -0.84
C VAL A 96 6.90 -10.76 -2.04
N GLU A 97 6.85 -10.25 -3.26
CA GLU A 97 7.28 -10.99 -4.46
C GLU A 97 8.76 -11.42 -4.35
N SER A 98 9.63 -10.53 -3.89
CA SER A 98 11.04 -10.89 -3.66
C SER A 98 11.25 -11.90 -2.53
N GLU A 99 10.47 -11.80 -1.44
CA GLU A 99 10.51 -12.77 -0.34
C GLU A 99 10.07 -14.17 -0.81
N LEU A 100 9.04 -14.26 -1.65
CA LEU A 100 8.56 -15.52 -2.23
C LEU A 100 9.58 -16.15 -3.19
N GLU A 101 10.19 -15.34 -4.07
CA GLU A 101 11.24 -15.80 -4.98
C GLU A 101 12.48 -16.29 -4.22
N ASN A 102 12.89 -15.57 -3.17
CA ASN A 102 14.01 -15.98 -2.32
C ASN A 102 13.69 -17.27 -1.56
N ASN A 103 12.47 -17.42 -1.04
CA ASN A 103 12.03 -18.64 -0.37
C ASN A 103 12.09 -19.85 -1.32
N TRP A 104 11.66 -19.68 -2.57
CA TRP A 104 11.83 -20.72 -3.60
C TRP A 104 13.31 -21.03 -3.86
N ARG A 105 14.16 -20.01 -4.06
CA ARG A 105 15.60 -20.20 -4.30
C ARG A 105 16.28 -20.95 -3.15
N GLU A 106 15.99 -20.59 -1.91
CA GLU A 106 16.55 -21.23 -0.72
C GLU A 106 16.08 -22.68 -0.59
N THR A 107 14.78 -22.92 -0.78
CA THR A 107 14.20 -24.28 -0.77
C THR A 107 14.88 -25.18 -1.80
N PHE A 108 15.02 -24.68 -3.03
CA PHE A 108 15.65 -25.43 -4.10
C PHE A 108 17.14 -25.67 -3.88
N GLN A 109 17.85 -24.68 -3.34
CA GLN A 109 19.27 -24.83 -2.99
C GLN A 109 19.48 -25.86 -1.89
N VAL A 110 18.62 -25.88 -0.87
CA VAL A 110 18.70 -26.86 0.22
C VAL A 110 18.36 -28.26 -0.29
N ALA A 111 17.36 -28.40 -1.15
CA ALA A 111 17.03 -29.67 -1.78
C ALA A 111 18.20 -30.23 -2.62
N ARG A 112 18.91 -29.36 -3.36
CA ARG A 112 20.15 -29.73 -4.07
C ARG A 112 21.29 -30.16 -3.14
N GLN A 113 21.41 -29.52 -1.98
CA GLN A 113 22.46 -29.87 -1.00
C GLN A 113 22.18 -31.21 -0.32
N ILE A 114 20.93 -31.49 0.02
CA ILE A 114 20.51 -32.73 0.68
C ILE A 114 20.49 -33.89 -0.32
N GLY A 115 19.94 -33.67 -1.51
CA GLY A 115 19.88 -34.63 -2.60
C GLY A 115 21.06 -34.52 -3.55
N SER A 116 22.30 -34.46 -3.05
CA SER A 116 23.50 -34.26 -3.88
C SER A 116 23.70 -35.31 -4.97
N GLU A 117 23.14 -36.51 -4.76
CA GLU A 117 23.18 -37.64 -5.68
C GLU A 117 21.99 -37.68 -6.66
N LEU A 118 20.99 -36.80 -6.47
CA LEU A 118 19.80 -36.73 -7.30
C LEU A 118 20.01 -35.78 -8.47
N SER A 119 19.43 -36.13 -9.60
CA SER A 119 19.30 -35.20 -10.72
C SER A 119 18.38 -34.04 -10.35
N GLU A 120 18.55 -32.92 -11.05
CA GLU A 120 17.68 -31.75 -10.87
C GLU A 120 16.20 -32.06 -11.10
N VAL A 121 15.88 -32.96 -12.03
CA VAL A 121 14.51 -33.39 -12.32
C VAL A 121 13.91 -34.15 -11.15
N GLU A 122 14.68 -35.07 -10.53
CA GLU A 122 14.23 -35.80 -9.34
C GLU A 122 14.02 -34.87 -8.16
N ILE A 123 14.90 -33.90 -7.96
CA ILE A 123 14.74 -32.86 -6.92
C ILE A 123 13.44 -32.07 -7.15
N LEU A 124 13.19 -31.62 -8.38
CA LEU A 124 11.96 -30.88 -8.71
C LEU A 124 10.71 -31.74 -8.52
N GLN A 125 10.77 -33.03 -8.87
CA GLN A 125 9.67 -33.97 -8.68
C GLN A 125 9.35 -34.18 -7.20
N ILE A 126 10.37 -34.41 -6.36
CA ILE A 126 10.19 -34.55 -4.90
C ILE A 126 9.61 -33.28 -4.29
N LEU A 127 10.11 -32.11 -4.69
CA LEU A 127 9.57 -30.82 -4.24
C LEU A 127 8.11 -30.63 -4.67
N HIS A 128 7.75 -31.07 -5.88
CA HIS A 128 6.38 -31.05 -6.36
C HIS A 128 5.47 -31.96 -5.53
N GLU A 129 5.89 -33.21 -5.28
CA GLU A 129 5.17 -34.17 -4.45
C GLU A 129 4.99 -33.67 -3.01
N ALA A 130 5.99 -32.95 -2.48
CA ALA A 130 5.94 -32.31 -1.18
C ALA A 130 5.18 -30.97 -1.17
N SER A 131 4.62 -30.51 -2.30
CA SER A 131 3.97 -29.19 -2.43
C SER A 131 4.88 -28.00 -2.06
N ALA A 132 6.19 -28.18 -2.22
CA ALA A 132 7.24 -27.19 -1.98
C ALA A 132 7.90 -26.74 -3.30
N ASP A 133 7.20 -26.91 -4.43
CA ASP A 133 7.66 -26.47 -5.75
C ASP A 133 7.50 -24.95 -5.96
N LYS A 134 8.07 -24.47 -7.06
CA LYS A 134 7.96 -23.05 -7.45
C LYS A 134 6.51 -22.60 -7.63
N GLU A 135 5.65 -23.48 -8.14
CA GLU A 135 4.26 -23.14 -8.38
C GLU A 135 3.52 -22.83 -7.07
N ALA A 136 3.76 -23.62 -6.03
CA ALA A 136 3.17 -23.46 -4.70
C ALA A 136 3.81 -22.31 -3.90
N LEU A 137 5.14 -22.19 -3.91
CA LEU A 137 5.87 -21.24 -3.07
C LEU A 137 5.99 -19.83 -3.67
N ASP A 138 5.92 -19.69 -4.98
CA ASP A 138 6.14 -18.41 -5.68
C ASP A 138 4.98 -18.09 -6.63
N THR A 139 4.78 -18.86 -7.70
CA THR A 139 3.89 -18.49 -8.81
C THR A 139 2.44 -18.23 -8.38
N LYS A 140 1.81 -19.17 -7.66
CA LYS A 140 0.40 -19.04 -7.22
C LYS A 140 0.23 -17.89 -6.22
N PRO A 141 1.06 -17.76 -5.16
CA PRO A 141 1.03 -16.61 -4.28
C PRO A 141 1.18 -15.27 -5.00
N VAL A 142 2.14 -15.13 -5.92
CA VAL A 142 2.37 -13.91 -6.72
C VAL A 142 1.15 -13.56 -7.56
N LYS A 143 0.53 -14.56 -8.21
CA LYS A 143 -0.71 -14.36 -8.99
C LYS A 143 -1.88 -13.91 -8.11
N LYS A 144 -2.04 -14.51 -6.92
CA LYS A 144 -3.07 -14.12 -5.95
C LYS A 144 -2.85 -12.70 -5.44
N LEU A 145 -1.60 -12.32 -5.17
CA LEU A 145 -1.22 -10.98 -4.75
C LEU A 145 -1.49 -9.95 -5.84
N SER A 146 -1.14 -10.26 -7.09
CA SER A 146 -1.41 -9.39 -8.24
C SER A 146 -2.91 -9.12 -8.40
N LYS A 147 -3.76 -10.15 -8.32
CA LYS A 147 -5.23 -9.98 -8.35
C LYS A 147 -5.77 -9.06 -7.25
N LYS A 148 -5.24 -9.17 -6.02
CA LYS A 148 -5.66 -8.29 -4.91
C LYS A 148 -5.29 -6.82 -5.16
N VAL A 149 -4.26 -6.57 -5.96
CA VAL A 149 -3.70 -5.24 -6.23
C VAL A 149 -4.20 -4.64 -7.56
N GLU A 150 -4.92 -5.39 -8.40
CA GLU A 150 -5.54 -4.88 -9.64
C GLU A 150 -6.43 -3.64 -9.40
N SER A 151 -7.12 -3.59 -8.26
CA SER A 151 -7.95 -2.44 -7.88
C SER A 151 -7.17 -1.13 -7.64
N ILE A 152 -5.86 -1.18 -7.47
CA ILE A 152 -5.04 0.00 -7.17
C ILE A 152 -4.93 0.94 -8.35
N GLU A 153 -4.91 0.42 -9.58
CA GLU A 153 -4.89 1.26 -10.77
C GLU A 153 -6.19 2.05 -10.91
N ASP A 154 -7.31 1.43 -10.56
CA ASP A 154 -8.61 2.09 -10.52
C ASP A 154 -8.66 3.17 -9.43
N ILE A 155 -8.14 2.89 -8.23
CA ILE A 155 -8.02 3.89 -7.15
C ILE A 155 -7.11 5.05 -7.60
N GLN A 156 -6.02 4.76 -8.31
CA GLN A 156 -5.12 5.78 -8.84
C GLN A 156 -5.83 6.67 -9.87
N ARG A 157 -6.65 6.10 -10.75
CA ARG A 157 -7.51 6.86 -11.68
C ARG A 157 -8.52 7.72 -10.92
N LYS A 158 -9.25 7.14 -9.96
CA LYS A 158 -10.23 7.87 -9.14
C LYS A 158 -9.64 9.06 -8.38
N ILE A 159 -8.43 8.93 -7.84
CA ILE A 159 -7.72 10.04 -7.19
C ILE A 159 -7.36 11.14 -8.20
N SER A 160 -6.95 10.77 -9.41
CA SER A 160 -6.67 11.71 -10.49
C SER A 160 -7.92 12.45 -10.96
N ASP A 161 -9.03 11.72 -11.13
CA ASP A 161 -10.30 12.30 -11.54
C ASP A 161 -10.89 13.21 -10.46
N TYR A 162 -10.78 12.82 -9.18
CA TYR A 162 -11.09 13.67 -8.04
C TYR A 162 -10.29 14.97 -8.06
N ASP A 163 -8.97 14.92 -8.27
CA ASP A 163 -8.11 16.10 -8.33
C ASP A 163 -8.54 17.04 -9.46
N LYS A 164 -8.85 16.51 -10.64
CA LYS A 164 -9.33 17.29 -11.79
C LYS A 164 -10.69 17.93 -11.51
N ALA A 165 -11.66 17.13 -11.07
CA ALA A 165 -13.03 17.59 -10.83
C ALA A 165 -13.06 18.68 -9.76
N LEU A 166 -12.39 18.46 -8.63
CA LEU A 166 -12.38 19.43 -7.53
C LEU A 166 -11.58 20.70 -7.90
N SER A 167 -10.49 20.58 -8.66
CA SER A 167 -9.77 21.76 -9.17
C SER A 167 -10.65 22.61 -10.08
N LYS A 168 -11.45 21.99 -10.96
CA LYS A 168 -12.39 22.68 -11.83
C LYS A 168 -13.47 23.41 -11.01
N SER A 169 -14.05 22.75 -10.02
CA SER A 169 -15.07 23.33 -9.14
C SER A 169 -14.54 24.50 -8.32
N ILE A 170 -13.34 24.38 -7.73
CA ILE A 170 -12.69 25.48 -6.98
C ILE A 170 -12.46 26.68 -7.89
N ARG A 171 -11.90 26.48 -9.10
CA ARG A 171 -11.68 27.58 -10.05
C ARG A 171 -12.97 28.26 -10.48
N LYS A 172 -14.01 27.47 -10.77
CA LYS A 172 -15.32 28.01 -11.13
C LYS A 172 -15.87 28.89 -10.00
N ARG A 173 -15.82 28.40 -8.76
CA ARG A 173 -16.31 29.15 -7.60
C ARG A 173 -15.56 30.47 -7.41
N ILE A 174 -14.23 30.45 -7.49
CA ILE A 174 -13.40 31.68 -7.44
C ILE A 174 -13.82 32.67 -8.54
N SER A 175 -14.07 32.18 -9.77
CA SER A 175 -14.48 33.03 -10.90
C SER A 175 -15.87 33.62 -10.71
N ASP A 176 -16.86 32.79 -10.36
CA ASP A 176 -18.25 33.21 -10.11
C ASP A 176 -18.27 34.30 -9.00
N ASP A 177 -17.46 34.12 -7.96
CA ASP A 177 -17.37 35.04 -6.84
C ASP A 177 -16.63 36.36 -7.21
N GLN A 178 -15.59 36.29 -8.07
CA GLN A 178 -14.92 37.49 -8.60
C GLN A 178 -15.87 38.33 -9.46
N GLU A 179 -16.69 37.68 -10.29
CA GLU A 179 -17.72 38.34 -11.09
C GLU A 179 -18.78 39.01 -10.21
N LEU A 180 -19.23 38.31 -9.15
CA LEU A 180 -20.18 38.87 -8.19
C LEU A 180 -19.60 40.11 -7.49
N ALA A 181 -18.36 40.03 -7.00
CA ALA A 181 -17.67 41.11 -6.31
C ALA A 181 -17.56 42.39 -7.18
N GLN A 182 -17.22 42.22 -8.47
CA GLN A 182 -17.20 43.32 -9.44
C GLN A 182 -18.58 43.95 -9.64
N ARG A 183 -19.64 43.15 -9.75
CA ARG A 183 -21.03 43.64 -9.92
C ARG A 183 -21.53 44.48 -8.74
N PHE A 184 -21.02 44.24 -7.53
CA PHE A 184 -21.40 44.98 -6.32
C PHE A 184 -20.40 46.06 -5.89
N GLY A 185 -19.35 46.32 -6.69
CA GLY A 185 -18.34 47.34 -6.37
C GLY A 185 -17.48 47.01 -5.15
N ILE A 186 -17.42 45.74 -4.74
CA ILE A 186 -16.66 45.27 -3.58
C ILE A 186 -15.36 44.69 -4.11
N SER A 187 -14.29 45.49 -4.20
CA SER A 187 -12.96 45.02 -4.64
C SER A 187 -12.12 44.49 -3.49
#